data_AF-W9Z624-F1
#
_entry.id   AF-W9Z624-F1
#
_cell.length_a   1.000
_cell.length_b   1.000
_cell.length_c   1.000
_cell.angle_alpha   90.00
_cell.angle_beta   90.00
_cell.angle_gamma   90.00
#
_symmetry.space_group_name_H-M   'P 1'
#
loop_
_entity.id
_entity.type
_entity.pdbx_description
1 polymer ?
#
loop_
_entity_poly.entity_id
_entity_poly.type
_entity_poly.pdbx_seq_one_letter_code
_entity_poly.pdbx_strand_id
1 'polypeptide(L)'
;MDPFSILPSLVQTEIFVHLQSDISVKQVIQASPSMLWHFIAYKKSILRCIMYGILNGDTSGDLLRDALGIIYISDKASAKRYRQTEMWKTMELPDTLDLEQLEALWHIISRMIIFIEDYVSKATSECPPRAYLGIMDLLNGSGSYFKGQRLDTNAVREISILTRFHET
;
A
#
# COMPACT_ATOMS: atom_id res chain seq x y z
N MET A 1 2.26 29.92 1.64
CA MET A 1 3.00 29.30 2.75
C MET A 1 2.69 27.82 2.77
N ASP A 2 3.64 26.98 3.17
CA ASP A 2 3.40 25.56 3.37
C ASP A 2 2.63 25.35 4.69
N PRO A 3 1.37 24.86 4.66
CA PRO A 3 0.55 24.73 5.86
C PRO A 3 1.08 23.68 6.85
N PHE A 4 1.83 22.68 6.36
CA PHE A 4 2.37 21.62 7.21
C PHE A 4 3.58 22.08 8.01
N SER A 5 4.24 23.17 7.60
CA SER A 5 5.43 23.71 8.27
C SER A 5 5.19 24.15 9.73
N ILE A 6 3.95 24.46 10.08
CA ILE A 6 3.54 24.89 11.43
C ILE A 6 3.25 23.67 12.34
N LEU A 7 3.01 22.50 11.74
CA LEU A 7 2.63 21.31 12.47
C LEU A 7 3.84 20.70 13.19
N PRO A 8 3.64 20.16 14.41
CA PRO A 8 4.67 19.36 15.07
C PRO A 8 5.05 18.14 14.24
N SER A 9 6.32 17.74 14.33
CA SER A 9 6.88 16.54 13.67
C SER A 9 6.04 15.27 13.91
N LEU A 10 5.52 15.09 15.13
CA LEU A 10 4.63 13.97 15.44
C LEU A 10 3.34 13.97 14.59
N VAL A 11 2.73 15.14 14.41
CA VAL A 11 1.50 15.29 13.61
C VAL A 11 1.79 15.06 12.13
N GLN A 12 2.94 15.53 11.62
CA GLN A 12 3.37 15.27 10.25
C GLN A 12 3.58 13.76 10.01
N THR A 13 4.19 13.04 10.96
CA THR A 13 4.32 11.58 10.91
C THR A 13 2.95 10.91 10.89
N GLU A 14 2.04 11.32 11.77
CA GLU A 14 0.71 10.71 11.89
C GLU A 14 -0.12 10.87 10.61
N ILE A 15 0.02 11.99 9.92
CA ILE A 15 -0.59 12.20 8.59
C ILE A 15 -0.10 11.12 7.62
N PHE A 16 1.20 10.84 7.55
CA PHE A 16 1.71 9.78 6.68
C PHE A 16 1.20 8.40 7.08
N VAL A 17 1.12 8.12 8.38
CA VAL A 17 0.60 6.85 8.91
C VAL A 17 -0.86 6.65 8.51
N HIS A 18 -1.68 7.70 8.54
CA HIS A 18 -3.09 7.62 8.13
C HIS A 18 -3.30 7.53 6.61
N LEU A 19 -2.38 8.07 5.80
CA LEU A 19 -2.50 7.99 4.34
C LEU A 19 -2.31 6.55 3.85
N GLN A 20 -1.41 5.79 4.49
CA GLN A 20 -1.07 4.36 4.25
C GLN A 20 -0.58 3.99 2.84
N SER A 21 -1.09 4.63 1.79
CA SER A 21 -0.81 4.38 0.37
C SER A 21 0.35 5.23 -0.15
N ASP A 22 1.24 4.60 -0.92
CA ASP A 22 2.35 5.24 -1.64
C ASP A 22 1.90 6.42 -2.52
N ILE A 23 0.74 6.33 -3.16
CA ILE A 23 0.24 7.40 -4.02
C ILE A 23 -0.15 8.62 -3.20
N SER A 24 -0.89 8.41 -2.12
CA SER A 24 -1.35 9.49 -1.24
C SER A 24 -0.16 10.19 -0.58
N VAL A 25 0.86 9.43 -0.17
CA VAL A 25 2.12 9.99 0.32
C VAL A 25 2.82 10.80 -0.77
N LYS A 26 2.95 10.27 -2.01
CA LYS A 26 3.53 10.99 -3.16
C LYS A 26 2.82 12.31 -3.45
N GLN A 27 1.49 12.34 -3.40
CA GLN A 27 0.71 13.56 -3.60
C GLN A 27 1.02 14.61 -2.52
N VAL A 28 1.10 14.20 -1.26
CA VAL A 28 1.39 15.12 -0.15
C VAL A 28 2.80 15.69 -0.23
N ILE A 29 3.82 14.87 -0.51
CA ILE A 29 5.20 15.38 -0.63
C ILE A 29 5.40 16.25 -1.88
N GLN A 30 4.64 16.03 -2.95
CA GLN A 30 4.64 16.91 -4.12
C GLN A 30 3.99 18.25 -3.83
N ALA A 31 2.94 18.26 -3.00
CA ALA A 31 2.21 19.47 -2.63
C ALA A 31 2.90 20.29 -1.53
N SER A 32 3.77 19.68 -0.71
CA SER A 32 4.38 20.30 0.47
C SER A 32 5.88 19.98 0.59
N PRO A 33 6.76 20.98 0.42
CA PRO A 33 8.18 20.85 0.69
C PRO A 33 8.49 20.42 2.13
N SER A 34 7.75 20.91 3.13
CA SER A 34 7.95 20.52 4.53
C SER A 34 7.65 19.04 4.76
N MET A 35 6.58 18.52 4.16
CA MET A 35 6.25 17.09 4.24
C MET A 35 7.26 16.23 3.48
N LEU A 36 7.80 16.70 2.35
CA LEU A 36 8.89 16.00 1.65
C LEU A 36 10.13 15.87 2.55
N TRP A 37 10.57 16.97 3.17
CA TRP A 37 11.72 16.95 4.09
C TRP A 37 11.48 16.04 5.29
N HIS A 38 10.28 16.09 5.87
CA HIS A 38 9.91 15.22 6.99
C HIS A 38 9.91 13.75 6.59
N PHE A 39 9.35 13.41 5.42
CA PHE A 39 9.37 12.06 4.90
C PHE A 39 10.79 11.55 4.69
N ILE A 40 11.66 12.34 4.08
CA ILE A 40 13.07 11.96 3.86
C ILE A 40 13.78 11.71 5.19
N ALA A 41 13.59 12.60 6.17
CA ALA A 41 14.26 12.51 7.47
C ALA A 41 13.79 11.31 8.31
N TYR A 42 12.50 10.97 8.26
CA TYR A 42 11.88 9.97 9.14
C TYR A 42 11.34 8.74 8.40
N LYS A 43 11.73 8.53 7.14
CA LYS A 43 11.19 7.48 6.23
C LYS A 43 11.06 6.13 6.90
N LYS A 44 12.15 5.61 7.49
CA LYS A 44 12.16 4.30 8.14
C LYS A 44 11.14 4.22 9.29
N SER A 45 11.04 5.26 10.11
CA SER A 45 10.09 5.30 11.23
C SER A 45 8.65 5.35 10.73
N ILE A 46 8.37 6.21 9.73
CA ILE A 46 7.05 6.33 9.11
C ILE A 46 6.61 4.98 8.53
N LEU A 47 7.47 4.33 7.73
CA LEU A 47 7.14 3.03 7.14
C LEU A 47 6.94 1.94 8.20
N ARG A 48 7.74 1.93 9.28
CA ARG A 48 7.50 1.01 10.40
C ARG A 48 6.13 1.22 11.04
N CYS A 49 5.72 2.47 11.25
CA CYS A 49 4.40 2.77 11.80
C CYS A 49 3.27 2.34 10.85
N ILE A 50 3.40 2.60 9.54
CA ILE A 50 2.42 2.13 8.53
C ILE A 50 2.34 0.59 8.55
N MET A 51 3.48 -0.10 8.52
CA MET A 51 3.51 -1.56 8.56
C MET A 51 2.94 -2.12 9.86
N TYR A 52 3.24 -1.50 11.00
CA TYR A 52 2.65 -1.88 12.28
C TYR A 52 1.13 -1.77 12.26
N GLY A 53 0.59 -0.68 11.70
CA GLY A 53 -0.87 -0.50 11.57
C GLY A 53 -1.52 -1.56 10.67
N ILE A 54 -0.88 -1.88 9.53
CA ILE A 54 -1.41 -2.86 8.56
C ILE A 54 -1.31 -4.29 9.09
N LEU A 55 -0.18 -4.64 9.70
CA LEU A 55 0.11 -5.99 10.20
C LEU A 55 -0.34 -6.22 11.64
N ASN A 56 -1.02 -5.25 12.27
CA ASN A 56 -1.48 -5.37 13.66
C ASN A 56 -2.34 -6.63 13.89
N GLY A 57 -3.07 -7.09 12.86
CA GLY A 57 -3.87 -8.31 12.91
C GLY A 57 -3.12 -9.61 12.53
N ASP A 58 -1.87 -9.53 12.07
CA ASP A 58 -1.06 -10.69 11.63
C ASP A 58 -0.35 -11.35 12.82
N THR A 59 -1.12 -11.93 13.74
CA THR A 59 -0.57 -12.51 14.98
C THR A 59 0.30 -13.75 14.74
N SER A 60 0.09 -14.48 13.65
CA SER A 60 0.91 -15.66 13.29
C SER A 60 2.13 -15.30 12.44
N GLY A 61 2.18 -14.09 11.89
CA GLY A 61 3.24 -13.65 10.98
C GLY A 61 3.13 -14.26 9.57
N ASP A 62 2.03 -14.95 9.27
CA ASP A 62 1.85 -15.64 8.00
C ASP A 62 1.66 -14.63 6.87
N LEU A 63 0.95 -13.51 7.12
CA LEU A 63 0.75 -12.47 6.11
C LEU A 63 2.08 -11.79 5.75
N LEU A 64 2.90 -11.47 6.77
CA LEU A 64 4.23 -10.92 6.56
C LEU A 64 5.13 -11.91 5.82
N ARG A 65 5.09 -13.21 6.17
CA ARG A 65 5.89 -14.25 5.50
C ARG A 65 5.51 -14.38 4.03
N ASP A 66 4.21 -14.39 3.73
CA ASP A 66 3.71 -14.46 2.36
C ASP A 66 4.07 -13.21 1.56
N ALA A 67 3.94 -12.02 2.15
CA ALA A 67 4.31 -10.77 1.49
C ALA A 67 5.81 -10.71 1.16
N LEU A 68 6.68 -11.09 2.10
CA LEU A 68 8.12 -11.21 1.87
C LEU A 68 8.44 -12.31 0.83
N GLY A 69 7.68 -13.40 0.84
CA GLY A 69 7.77 -14.46 -0.17
C GLY A 69 7.45 -13.95 -1.58
N ILE A 70 6.40 -13.14 -1.73
CA ILE A 70 6.05 -12.53 -3.02
C ILE A 70 7.15 -11.55 -3.47
N ILE A 71 7.68 -10.73 -2.55
CA ILE A 71 8.80 -9.82 -2.85
C ILE A 71 10.04 -10.61 -3.31
N TYR A 72 10.32 -11.75 -2.69
CA TYR A 72 11.42 -12.63 -3.06
C TYR A 72 11.26 -13.21 -4.48
N ILE A 73 10.02 -13.54 -4.88
CA ILE A 73 9.72 -14.13 -6.19
C ILE A 73 9.70 -13.02 -7.26
N SER A 74 10.89 -12.65 -7.72
CA SER A 74 11.07 -11.61 -8.74
C SER A 74 11.12 -12.17 -10.17
N ASP A 75 11.38 -13.46 -10.34
CA ASP A 75 11.53 -14.12 -11.65
C ASP A 75 11.22 -15.64 -11.61
N LYS A 76 11.38 -16.31 -12.76
CA LYS A 76 11.16 -17.76 -12.86
C LYS A 76 12.15 -18.59 -12.03
N ALA A 77 13.38 -18.12 -11.86
CA ALA A 77 14.42 -18.86 -11.15
C ALA A 77 14.19 -18.82 -9.64
N SER A 78 13.93 -17.64 -9.09
CA SER A 78 13.50 -17.41 -7.71
C SER A 78 12.19 -18.13 -7.40
N ALA A 79 11.20 -18.12 -8.30
CA ALA A 79 9.97 -18.90 -8.15
C ALA A 79 10.24 -20.41 -8.04
N LYS A 80 11.12 -20.93 -8.90
CA LYS A 80 11.53 -22.34 -8.87
C LYS A 80 12.21 -22.67 -7.55
N ARG A 81 13.15 -21.84 -7.10
CA ARG A 81 13.86 -22.00 -5.83
C ARG A 81 12.87 -21.98 -4.65
N TYR A 82 12.00 -20.97 -4.59
CA TYR A 82 10.99 -20.83 -3.54
C TYR A 82 10.14 -22.09 -3.36
N ARG A 83 9.72 -22.72 -4.48
CA ARG A 83 8.99 -23.99 -4.46
C ARG A 83 9.87 -25.17 -4.04
N GLN A 84 11.06 -25.29 -4.60
CA GLN A 84 11.96 -26.42 -4.35
C GLN A 84 12.46 -26.49 -2.90
N THR A 85 12.65 -25.34 -2.26
CA THR A 85 13.10 -25.26 -0.87
C THR A 85 11.94 -25.21 0.12
N GLU A 86 10.68 -25.28 -0.35
CA GLU A 86 9.49 -25.03 0.45
C GLU A 86 9.66 -23.79 1.35
N MET A 87 10.17 -22.69 0.77
CA MET A 87 10.53 -21.49 1.54
C MET A 87 9.34 -20.94 2.33
N TRP A 88 8.12 -21.10 1.83
CA TRP A 88 6.90 -20.77 2.54
C TRP A 88 6.72 -21.48 3.90
N LYS A 89 7.30 -22.68 4.09
CA LYS A 89 7.30 -23.42 5.38
C LYS A 89 8.47 -23.08 6.29
N THR A 90 9.61 -22.68 5.70
CA THR A 90 10.90 -22.61 6.39
C THR A 90 11.42 -21.20 6.57
N MET A 91 10.75 -20.20 5.97
CA MET A 91 11.14 -18.80 6.07
C MET A 91 10.86 -18.27 7.47
N GLU A 92 11.94 -18.13 8.23
CA GLU A 92 11.95 -17.39 9.48
C GLU A 92 11.75 -15.90 9.18
N LEU A 93 10.88 -15.27 9.97
CA LEU A 93 10.66 -13.84 9.88
C LEU A 93 11.85 -13.12 10.52
N PRO A 94 12.35 -12.04 9.89
CA PRO A 94 13.39 -11.23 10.51
C PRO A 94 12.85 -10.54 11.77
N ASP A 95 13.65 -10.50 12.84
CA ASP A 95 13.31 -9.78 14.08
C ASP A 95 13.02 -8.30 13.83
N THR A 96 13.68 -7.71 12.83
CA THR A 96 13.42 -6.34 12.38
C THR A 96 13.53 -6.22 10.87
N LEU A 97 12.57 -5.52 10.27
CA LEU A 97 12.60 -5.16 8.85
C LEU A 97 13.59 -4.01 8.60
N ASP A 98 14.44 -4.17 7.60
CA ASP A 98 15.29 -3.08 7.09
C ASP A 98 14.48 -2.09 6.25
N LEU A 99 15.12 -0.99 5.81
CA LEU A 99 14.42 0.04 5.04
C LEU A 99 13.99 -0.47 3.66
N GLU A 100 14.78 -1.32 3.01
CA GLU A 100 14.48 -1.83 1.67
C GLU A 100 13.27 -2.78 1.70
N GLN A 101 13.23 -3.66 2.71
CA GLN A 101 12.09 -4.54 2.98
C GLN A 101 10.83 -3.74 3.31
N LEU A 102 10.93 -2.72 4.16
CA LEU A 102 9.79 -1.84 4.48
C LEU A 102 9.27 -1.12 3.24
N GLU A 103 10.15 -0.63 2.37
CA GLU A 103 9.76 0.02 1.12
C GLU A 103 9.09 -0.96 0.16
N ALA A 104 9.67 -2.15 -0.03
CA ALA A 104 9.11 -3.19 -0.89
C ALA A 104 7.73 -3.66 -0.39
N LEU A 105 7.58 -3.88 0.91
CA LEU A 105 6.31 -4.22 1.56
C LEU A 105 5.29 -3.11 1.37
N TRP A 106 5.67 -1.86 1.63
CA TRP A 106 4.78 -0.73 1.44
C TRP A 106 4.32 -0.59 -0.02
N HIS A 107 5.20 -0.82 -0.99
CA HIS A 107 4.86 -0.77 -2.41
C HIS A 107 3.90 -1.88 -2.81
N ILE A 108 4.14 -3.13 -2.39
CA ILE A 108 3.26 -4.24 -2.75
C ILE A 108 1.90 -4.12 -2.08
N ILE A 109 1.84 -3.73 -0.80
CA ILE A 109 0.58 -3.54 -0.08
C ILE A 109 -0.22 -2.38 -0.69
N SER A 110 0.43 -1.25 -1.00
CA SER A 110 -0.23 -0.12 -1.68
C SER A 110 -0.85 -0.57 -3.01
N ARG A 111 -0.15 -1.40 -3.79
CA ARG A 111 -0.67 -1.97 -5.04
C ARG A 111 -1.83 -2.93 -4.83
N MET A 112 -1.80 -3.74 -3.78
CA MET A 112 -2.90 -4.62 -3.42
C MET A 112 -4.15 -3.81 -3.05
N ILE A 113 -4.00 -2.75 -2.23
CA ILE A 113 -5.11 -1.85 -1.87
C ILE A 113 -5.73 -1.24 -3.13
N ILE A 114 -4.92 -0.68 -4.03
CA ILE A 114 -5.42 -0.08 -5.29
C ILE A 114 -6.17 -1.11 -6.13
N PHE A 115 -5.65 -2.35 -6.21
CA PHE A 115 -6.30 -3.44 -6.93
C PHE A 115 -7.65 -3.82 -6.32
N ILE A 116 -7.73 -3.93 -4.99
CA ILE A 116 -8.97 -4.23 -4.27
C ILE A 116 -9.98 -3.09 -4.48
N GLU A 117 -9.56 -1.84 -4.31
CA GLU A 117 -10.41 -0.65 -4.53
C GLU A 117 -10.97 -0.61 -5.95
N ASP A 118 -10.14 -0.84 -6.98
CA ASP A 118 -10.57 -0.88 -8.38
C ASP A 118 -11.53 -2.05 -8.65
N TYR A 119 -11.24 -3.23 -8.10
CA TYR A 119 -12.12 -4.39 -8.23
C TYR A 119 -13.50 -4.13 -7.62
N VAL A 120 -13.56 -3.64 -6.38
CA VAL A 120 -14.81 -3.33 -5.68
C VAL A 120 -15.58 -2.24 -6.43
N SER A 121 -14.89 -1.19 -6.89
CA SER A 121 -15.46 -0.11 -7.70
C SER A 121 -16.11 -0.63 -9.00
N LYS A 122 -15.48 -1.59 -9.68
CA LYS A 122 -16.03 -2.25 -10.87
C LYS A 122 -17.22 -3.17 -10.55
N ALA A 123 -17.09 -3.96 -9.50
CA ALA A 123 -18.12 -4.92 -9.08
C ALA A 123 -19.43 -4.22 -8.64
N THR A 124 -19.31 -3.01 -8.10
CA THR A 124 -20.44 -2.20 -7.61
C THR A 124 -20.92 -1.14 -8.61
N SER A 125 -20.35 -1.11 -9.82
CA SER A 125 -20.75 -0.17 -10.86
C SER A 125 -22.18 -0.43 -11.35
N GLU A 126 -22.89 0.63 -11.74
CA GLU A 126 -24.21 0.52 -12.39
C GLU A 126 -24.16 -0.30 -13.70
N CYS A 127 -23.00 -0.34 -14.35
CA CYS A 127 -22.78 -1.14 -15.56
C CYS A 127 -21.46 -1.93 -15.46
N PRO A 128 -21.43 -3.06 -14.72
CA PRO A 128 -20.21 -3.84 -14.51
C PRO A 128 -19.51 -4.28 -15.81
N PRO A 129 -20.22 -4.77 -16.86
CA PRO A 129 -19.56 -5.14 -18.10
C PRO A 129 -18.74 -4.02 -18.71
N ARG A 130 -19.21 -2.76 -18.61
CA ARG A 130 -18.46 -1.58 -19.08
C ARG A 130 -17.30 -1.25 -18.15
N ALA A 131 -17.51 -1.32 -16.83
CA ALA A 131 -16.48 -1.02 -15.84
C ALA A 131 -15.27 -1.96 -15.96
N TYR A 132 -15.51 -3.26 -16.19
CA TYR A 132 -14.44 -4.25 -16.37
C TYR A 132 -13.65 -4.13 -17.67
N LEU A 133 -14.09 -3.32 -18.64
CA LEU A 133 -13.27 -2.96 -19.80
C LEU A 133 -12.12 -2.01 -19.44
N GLY A 134 -12.22 -1.34 -18.29
CA GLY A 134 -11.20 -0.42 -17.81
C GLY A 134 -9.93 -1.14 -17.35
N ILE A 135 -8.78 -0.71 -17.85
CA ILE A 135 -7.47 -1.11 -17.35
C ILE A 135 -7.08 -0.15 -16.23
N MET A 136 -6.78 -0.71 -15.07
CA MET A 136 -6.37 0.04 -13.89
C MET A 136 -4.94 0.58 -14.06
N ASP A 137 -4.73 1.85 -13.70
CA ASP A 137 -3.40 2.42 -13.54
C ASP A 137 -2.82 2.01 -12.18
N LEU A 138 -2.18 0.84 -12.12
CA LEU A 138 -1.56 0.32 -10.89
C LEU A 138 -0.38 1.19 -10.40
N LEU A 139 0.24 1.99 -11.27
CA LEU A 139 1.43 2.76 -10.95
C LEU A 139 1.10 4.06 -10.25
N ASN A 140 0.08 4.77 -10.73
CA ASN A 140 -0.32 6.06 -10.16
C ASN A 140 -1.67 6.02 -9.43
N GLY A 141 -2.39 4.89 -9.48
CA GLY A 141 -3.75 4.72 -8.93
C GLY A 141 -4.70 5.83 -9.36
N SER A 142 -4.51 6.34 -10.57
CA SER A 142 -5.31 7.43 -11.14
C SER A 142 -6.72 6.98 -11.55
N GLY A 143 -6.98 5.68 -11.51
CA GLY A 143 -8.25 5.02 -11.78
C GLY A 143 -8.15 4.01 -12.92
N SER A 144 -9.31 3.64 -13.46
CA SER A 144 -9.45 2.72 -14.59
C SER A 144 -9.70 3.46 -15.90
N TYR A 145 -9.07 3.03 -16.99
CA TYR A 145 -9.13 3.67 -18.29
C TYR A 145 -9.56 2.70 -19.39
N PHE A 146 -10.44 3.13 -20.29
CA PHE A 146 -10.80 2.40 -21.51
C PHE A 146 -10.53 3.29 -22.72
N LYS A 147 -9.69 2.81 -23.65
CA LYS A 147 -9.27 3.58 -24.84
C LYS A 147 -8.74 4.99 -24.51
N GLY A 148 -7.98 5.10 -23.43
CA GLY A 148 -7.39 6.38 -22.97
C GLY A 148 -8.36 7.31 -22.25
N GLN A 149 -9.65 6.98 -22.15
CA GLN A 149 -10.62 7.73 -21.36
C GLN A 149 -10.79 7.09 -19.98
N ARG A 150 -10.80 7.93 -18.94
CA ARG A 150 -11.07 7.47 -17.58
C ARG A 150 -12.52 7.00 -17.49
N LEU A 151 -12.73 5.84 -16.86
CA LEU A 151 -14.05 5.36 -16.53
C LEU A 151 -14.47 5.94 -15.18
N ASP A 152 -15.62 6.61 -15.17
CA ASP A 152 -16.27 7.04 -13.93
C ASP A 152 -16.85 5.80 -13.25
N THR A 153 -16.10 5.31 -12.27
CA THR A 153 -16.58 4.31 -11.32
C THR A 153 -16.58 4.98 -9.95
N ASN A 154 -17.60 4.73 -9.14
CA ASN A 154 -17.69 5.32 -7.81
C ASN A 154 -16.53 4.78 -6.98
N ALA A 155 -15.51 5.61 -6.76
CA ALA A 155 -14.32 5.21 -6.03
C ALA A 155 -14.70 4.82 -4.60
N VAL A 156 -14.59 3.53 -4.27
CA VAL A 156 -14.63 3.05 -2.90
C VAL A 156 -13.26 3.36 -2.30
N ARG A 157 -13.18 4.40 -1.46
CA ARG A 157 -11.97 4.68 -0.66
C ARG A 157 -12.04 3.85 0.62
N GLU A 158 -11.10 2.93 0.81
CA GLU A 158 -11.07 1.99 1.93
C GLU A 158 -10.84 2.60 3.32
N ILE A 159 -10.80 3.93 3.46
CA ILE A 159 -10.72 4.63 4.75
C ILE A 159 -11.80 4.13 5.75
N SER A 160 -12.88 3.52 5.26
CA SER A 160 -14.01 3.02 6.05
C SER A 160 -13.98 1.52 6.43
N ILE A 161 -13.08 0.70 5.88
CA ILE A 161 -13.09 -0.75 6.16
C ILE A 161 -12.22 -1.09 7.38
N LEU A 162 -11.02 -0.50 7.50
CA LEU A 162 -10.14 -0.75 8.65
C LEU A 162 -10.62 -0.10 9.95
N THR A 163 -11.39 0.99 9.88
CA THR A 163 -12.00 1.62 11.07
C THR A 163 -13.21 0.86 11.61
N ARG A 164 -13.93 0.09 10.78
CA ARG A 164 -15.11 -0.67 11.22
C ARG A 164 -14.80 -1.94 12.00
N PHE A 165 -13.58 -2.46 11.93
CA PHE A 165 -13.17 -3.62 12.73
C PHE A 165 -12.74 -3.27 14.16
N HIS A 166 -12.73 -1.98 14.53
CA HIS A 166 -12.45 -1.52 15.89
C HIS A 166 -13.72 -1.29 16.74
N GLU A 167 -14.92 -1.50 16.21
CA GLU A 167 -16.20 -1.26 16.91
C GLU A 167 -17.07 -2.52 17.16
N THR A 168 -16.50 -3.73 17.08
CA THR A 168 -17.20 -4.98 17.45
C THR A 168 -16.35 -5.84 18.35
#